data_AF-A0A8K1FHM3-F1
#
_entry.id   AF-A0A8K1FHM3-F1
#
_cell.length_a   1.000
_cell.length_b   1.000
_cell.length_c   1.000
_cell.angle_alpha   90.00
_cell.angle_beta   90.00
_cell.angle_gamma   90.00
#
_symmetry.space_group_name_H-M   'P 1'
#
loop_
_entity.id
_entity.type
_entity.pdbx_description
1 polymer ?
#
loop_
_entity_poly.entity_id
_entity_poly.type
_entity_poly.pdbx_seq_one_letter_code
_entity_poly.pdbx_strand_id
1 'polypeptide(L)'
;MSTGEGLATAKQYNVRVIGSYINGLRVRIAEWYGVPHEQAILPQLDASVVPIGHAEMVRPTFAVLFAVLPVVVSVVLVKYLRHFNLRRIMTQPLLRLAMLLRRKPSFRGRVSYWSVGEWLFLVGFIIGGNIVTFCYAYTQSLIRSKYIAATYNLPINFDVYLQAVAFVLGFNCLYNMVFLLLPATRNCMWMELFNISYANGIKYHRWLGVATILTAFFHGAGYHWM
;
A
#
# COMPACT_ATOMS: atom_id res chain seq x y z
N MET A 1 -43.11 10.21 5.00
CA MET A 1 -42.13 10.60 3.97
C MET A 1 -40.87 11.07 4.70
N SER A 2 -40.05 10.14 5.22
CA SER A 2 -38.91 10.49 6.11
C SER A 2 -37.79 9.43 6.08
N THR A 3 -37.39 9.00 4.89
CA THR A 3 -36.33 7.96 4.72
C THR A 3 -35.14 8.43 3.88
N GLY A 4 -35.14 9.66 3.37
CA GLY A 4 -34.09 10.18 2.48
C GLY A 4 -32.87 10.82 3.18
N GLU A 5 -33.07 11.45 4.34
CA GLU A 5 -32.01 12.24 5.00
C GLU A 5 -31.04 11.38 5.83
N GLY A 6 -31.51 10.27 6.40
CA GLY A 6 -30.70 9.35 7.21
C GLY A 6 -29.69 8.53 6.40
N LEU A 7 -30.00 8.25 5.12
CA LEU A 7 -29.11 7.48 4.24
C LEU A 7 -27.97 8.36 3.69
N ALA A 8 -28.25 9.65 3.43
CA ALA A 8 -27.26 10.62 2.99
C ALA A 8 -26.25 10.93 4.10
N THR A 9 -26.73 11.12 5.34
CA THR A 9 -25.89 11.38 6.52
C THR A 9 -25.06 10.16 6.91
N ALA A 10 -25.59 8.93 6.85
CA ALA A 10 -24.83 7.71 7.12
C ALA A 10 -23.73 7.42 6.07
N LYS A 11 -23.98 7.79 4.80
CA LYS A 11 -23.01 7.67 3.70
C LYS A 11 -21.91 8.73 3.80
N GLN A 12 -22.26 9.94 4.26
CA GLN A 12 -21.32 11.03 4.54
C GLN A 12 -20.48 10.77 5.80
N TYR A 13 -21.05 10.10 6.81
CA TYR A 13 -20.33 9.67 8.02
C TYR A 13 -19.33 8.55 7.75
N ASN A 14 -19.70 7.50 7.01
CA ASN A 14 -18.79 6.39 6.71
C ASN A 14 -17.61 6.80 5.81
N VAL A 15 -17.80 7.81 4.94
CA VAL A 15 -16.71 8.40 4.14
C VAL A 15 -15.76 9.26 5.01
N ARG A 16 -16.27 9.92 6.06
CA ARG A 16 -15.43 10.64 7.04
C ARG A 16 -14.56 9.69 7.88
N VAL A 17 -15.05 8.51 8.23
CA VAL A 17 -14.38 7.62 9.20
C VAL A 17 -13.11 6.95 8.64
N ILE A 18 -13.06 6.64 7.34
CA ILE A 18 -11.87 6.00 6.71
C ILE A 18 -10.83 7.04 6.23
N GLY A 19 -11.26 8.27 5.94
CA GLY A 19 -10.36 9.42 5.71
C GLY A 19 -9.78 10.05 6.98
N SER A 20 -10.39 9.79 8.14
CA SER A 20 -10.11 10.49 9.41
C SER A 20 -8.65 10.35 9.91
N TYR A 21 -8.05 9.16 9.88
CA TYR A 21 -6.73 8.95 10.48
C TYR A 21 -5.57 9.58 9.68
N ILE A 22 -5.61 9.47 8.34
CA ILE A 22 -4.58 10.08 7.46
C ILE A 22 -4.80 11.60 7.39
N ASN A 23 -6.05 12.06 7.42
CA ASN A 23 -6.36 13.49 7.45
C ASN A 23 -5.91 14.13 8.78
N GLY A 24 -6.08 13.46 9.92
CA GLY A 24 -5.61 13.98 11.21
C GLY A 24 -4.09 14.11 11.28
N LEU A 25 -3.34 13.10 10.81
CA LEU A 25 -1.88 13.17 10.81
C LEU A 25 -1.36 14.19 9.79
N ARG A 26 -1.98 14.26 8.61
CA ARG A 26 -1.65 15.26 7.57
C ARG A 26 -1.87 16.67 8.08
N VAL A 27 -3.00 16.92 8.76
CA VAL A 27 -3.30 18.21 9.38
C VAL A 27 -2.26 18.57 10.43
N ARG A 28 -1.91 17.65 11.34
CA ARG A 28 -0.89 17.88 12.37
C ARG A 28 0.50 18.18 11.79
N ILE A 29 0.89 17.49 10.72
CA ILE A 29 2.16 17.78 10.03
C ILE A 29 2.07 19.12 9.28
N ALA A 30 0.92 19.45 8.70
CA ALA A 30 0.72 20.72 8.01
C ALA A 30 0.76 21.92 8.97
N GLU A 31 0.30 21.76 10.21
CA GLU A 31 0.46 22.74 11.29
C GLU A 31 1.92 23.06 11.59
N TRP A 32 2.84 22.07 11.51
CA TRP A 32 4.28 22.31 11.70
C TRP A 32 4.86 23.29 10.67
N TYR A 33 4.21 23.40 9.50
CA TYR A 33 4.61 24.26 8.39
C TYR A 33 3.71 25.50 8.23
N GLY A 34 2.86 25.79 9.23
CA GLY A 34 2.00 26.97 9.26
C GLY A 34 0.80 26.92 8.33
N VAL A 35 0.38 25.74 7.87
CA VAL A 35 -0.77 25.57 6.97
C VAL A 35 -2.08 25.53 7.78
N PRO A 36 -3.07 26.38 7.48
CA PRO A 36 -4.36 26.35 8.16
C PRO A 36 -5.09 25.01 8.00
N HIS A 37 -5.81 24.60 9.04
CA HIS A 37 -6.52 23.31 9.12
C HIS A 37 -7.48 23.06 7.94
N GLU A 38 -8.10 24.13 7.41
CA GLU A 38 -9.03 24.05 6.28
C GLU A 38 -8.30 23.74 4.95
N GLN A 39 -7.14 24.38 4.71
CA GLN A 39 -6.29 24.13 3.54
C GLN A 39 -5.58 22.77 3.62
N ALA A 40 -5.32 22.28 4.84
CA ALA A 40 -4.70 20.99 5.08
C ALA A 40 -5.64 19.80 4.80
N ILE A 41 -6.96 19.97 4.91
CA ILE A 41 -7.94 18.91 4.58
C ILE A 41 -8.19 18.88 3.08
N LEU A 42 -8.41 20.04 2.47
CA LEU A 42 -8.76 20.18 1.06
C LEU A 42 -7.58 20.82 0.31
N PRO A 43 -6.69 20.02 -0.33
CA PRO A 43 -5.69 20.61 -1.21
C PRO A 43 -6.45 21.41 -2.28
N GLN A 44 -6.16 22.71 -2.31
CA GLN A 44 -6.94 23.78 -2.93
C GLN A 44 -7.63 23.36 -4.22
N LEU A 45 -8.95 23.37 -4.18
CA LEU A 45 -9.85 23.26 -5.33
C LEU A 45 -9.95 24.59 -6.10
N ASP A 46 -9.50 25.69 -5.52
CA ASP A 46 -9.59 27.01 -6.12
C ASP A 46 -8.19 27.59 -6.33
N ALA A 47 -7.79 27.76 -7.59
CA ALA A 47 -6.48 28.28 -7.99
C ALA A 47 -6.27 29.76 -7.59
N SER A 48 -7.31 30.42 -7.06
CA SER A 48 -7.28 31.80 -6.59
C SER A 48 -6.84 31.96 -5.12
N VAL A 49 -6.78 30.87 -4.35
CA VAL A 49 -6.42 30.92 -2.93
C VAL A 49 -4.91 30.87 -2.78
N VAL A 50 -4.30 31.96 -2.33
CA VAL A 50 -2.87 32.00 -2.00
C VAL A 50 -2.59 30.97 -0.89
N PRO A 51 -1.74 29.96 -1.12
CA PRO A 51 -1.39 28.99 -0.08
C PRO A 51 -0.72 29.71 1.09
N ILE A 52 -1.28 29.53 2.29
CA ILE A 52 -0.72 30.09 3.52
C ILE A 52 0.16 29.01 4.15
N GLY A 53 1.42 29.34 4.43
CA GLY A 53 2.41 28.39 4.93
C GLY A 53 3.05 27.52 3.83
N HIS A 54 3.88 26.57 4.25
CA HIS A 54 4.70 25.74 3.33
C HIS A 54 4.05 24.37 3.10
N ALA A 55 2.87 24.35 2.46
CA ALA A 55 2.10 23.13 2.22
C ALA A 55 2.83 22.09 1.36
N GLU A 56 3.77 22.53 0.54
CA GLU A 56 4.67 21.70 -0.25
C GLU A 56 5.59 20.82 0.61
N MET A 57 5.88 21.22 1.86
CA MET A 57 6.74 20.47 2.78
C MET A 57 6.04 19.28 3.43
N VAL A 58 4.71 19.22 3.36
CA VAL A 58 3.93 18.12 3.97
C VAL A 58 4.25 16.79 3.30
N ARG A 59 4.24 16.72 1.96
CA ARG A 59 4.48 15.45 1.22
C ARG A 59 5.90 14.90 1.43
N PRO A 60 6.98 15.69 1.31
CA PRO A 60 8.34 15.24 1.65
C PRO A 60 8.45 14.74 3.08
N THR A 61 7.78 15.38 4.04
CA THR A 61 7.83 14.98 5.46
C THR A 61 7.23 13.59 5.67
N PHE A 62 6.12 13.26 5.00
CA PHE A 62 5.60 11.89 4.98
C PHE A 62 6.63 10.89 4.42
N ALA A 63 7.30 11.24 3.32
CA ALA A 63 8.33 10.36 2.76
C ALA A 63 9.50 10.17 3.73
N VAL A 64 9.95 11.23 4.42
CA VAL A 64 11.02 11.12 5.41
C VAL A 64 10.59 10.25 6.60
N LEU A 65 9.42 10.50 7.18
CA LEU A 65 8.97 9.78 8.38
C LEU A 65 8.60 8.33 8.12
N PHE A 66 8.03 8.00 6.95
CA PHE A 66 7.52 6.66 6.67
C PHE A 66 8.40 5.84 5.71
N ALA A 67 9.32 6.45 4.97
CA ALA A 67 10.27 5.74 4.11
C ALA A 67 11.72 5.84 4.58
N VAL A 68 12.22 7.05 4.89
CA VAL A 68 13.64 7.24 5.25
C VAL A 68 13.92 6.84 6.70
N LEU A 69 13.13 7.35 7.65
CA LEU A 69 13.33 7.14 9.07
C LEU A 69 13.28 5.65 9.45
N PRO A 70 12.34 4.82 8.96
CA PRO A 70 12.34 3.39 9.27
C PRO A 70 13.58 2.67 8.76
N VAL A 71 14.13 3.08 7.61
CA VAL A 71 15.38 2.52 7.07
C VAL A 71 16.56 2.90 7.97
N VAL A 72 16.68 4.18 8.34
CA VAL A 72 17.75 4.65 9.23
C VAL A 72 17.66 3.98 10.60
N VAL A 73 16.47 3.93 11.20
CA VAL A 73 16.23 3.25 12.48
C VAL A 73 16.58 1.78 12.39
N SER A 74 16.22 1.09 11.30
CA SER A 74 16.58 -0.32 11.08
C SER A 74 18.10 -0.52 11.03
N VAL A 75 18.84 0.36 10.35
CA VAL A 75 20.31 0.28 10.26
C VAL A 75 20.96 0.51 11.63
N VAL A 76 20.53 1.55 12.36
CA VAL A 76 21.03 1.85 13.70
C VAL A 76 20.71 0.70 14.66
N LEU A 77 19.49 0.16 14.61
CA LEU A 77 19.07 -0.98 15.43
C LEU A 77 19.92 -2.21 15.14
N VAL A 78 20.17 -2.56 13.86
CA VAL A 78 21.04 -3.68 13.49
C VAL A 78 22.46 -3.50 14.03
N LYS A 79 23.01 -2.27 13.94
CA LYS A 79 24.34 -1.96 14.48
C LYS A 79 24.38 -2.08 16.00
N TYR A 80 23.36 -1.58 16.69
CA TYR A 80 23.20 -1.68 18.14
C TYR A 80 23.05 -3.13 18.61
N LEU A 81 22.18 -3.91 17.97
CA LEU A 81 21.97 -5.32 18.27
C LEU A 81 23.22 -6.17 18.05
N ARG A 82 24.07 -5.80 17.07
CA ARG A 82 25.36 -6.46 16.84
C ARG A 82 26.35 -6.25 18.00
N HIS A 83 26.28 -5.11 18.69
CA HIS A 83 27.17 -4.80 19.81
C HIS A 83 26.84 -5.61 21.07
N PHE A 84 25.56 -5.93 21.30
CA PHE A 84 25.09 -6.47 22.58
C PHE A 84 25.09 -8.01 22.72
N ASN A 85 25.75 -8.77 21.84
CA ASN A 85 25.70 -10.25 21.82
C ASN A 85 24.26 -10.84 21.84
N LEU A 86 23.25 -10.07 21.40
CA LEU A 86 21.84 -10.47 21.33
C LEU A 86 21.57 -11.57 20.30
N ARG A 87 22.60 -11.99 19.55
CA ARG A 87 22.59 -13.17 18.69
C ARG A 87 21.99 -14.37 19.41
N ARG A 88 22.30 -14.61 20.70
CA ARG A 88 21.80 -15.80 21.41
C ARG A 88 20.31 -15.75 21.75
N ILE A 89 19.76 -14.56 22.05
CA ILE A 89 18.37 -14.38 22.49
C ILE A 89 17.41 -14.30 21.29
N MET A 90 17.77 -13.59 20.23
CA MET A 90 16.94 -13.49 19.01
C MET A 90 16.89 -14.78 18.20
N THR A 91 17.88 -15.67 18.36
CA THR A 91 17.94 -16.92 17.61
C THR A 91 16.79 -17.86 17.97
N GLN A 92 16.38 -17.97 19.24
CA GLN A 92 15.33 -18.92 19.64
C GLN A 92 13.93 -18.64 19.03
N PRO A 93 13.35 -17.44 19.16
CA PRO A 93 12.05 -17.15 18.55
C PRO A 93 12.11 -17.13 17.03
N LEU A 94 13.22 -16.63 16.45
CA LEU A 94 13.41 -16.62 15.01
C LEU A 94 13.51 -18.03 14.43
N LEU A 95 14.22 -18.94 15.10
CA LEU A 95 14.28 -20.35 14.71
C LEU A 95 12.91 -21.03 14.83
N ARG A 96 12.15 -20.77 15.90
CA ARG A 96 10.77 -21.29 16.03
C ARG A 96 9.87 -20.81 14.90
N LEU A 97 9.96 -19.54 14.54
CA LEU A 97 9.22 -18.95 13.44
C LEU A 97 9.65 -19.54 12.09
N ALA A 98 10.96 -19.68 11.85
CA ALA A 98 11.49 -20.30 10.65
C ALA A 98 11.06 -21.77 10.53
N MET A 99 11.04 -22.53 11.62
CA MET A 99 10.52 -23.90 11.65
C MET A 99 9.02 -23.95 11.31
N LEU A 100 8.23 -23.00 11.82
CA LEU A 100 6.80 -22.91 11.50
C LEU A 100 6.57 -22.58 10.02
N LEU A 101 7.31 -21.62 9.46
CA LEU A 101 7.23 -21.25 8.04
C LEU A 101 7.70 -22.38 7.12
N ARG A 102 8.66 -23.21 7.58
CA ARG A 102 9.15 -24.39 6.84
C ARG A 102 8.20 -25.58 6.90
N ARG A 103 7.23 -25.59 7.82
CA ARG A 103 6.28 -26.70 7.95
C ARG A 103 5.45 -26.81 6.67
N LYS A 104 5.31 -28.04 6.16
CA LYS A 104 4.37 -28.33 5.07
C LYS A 104 3.02 -28.69 5.69
N PRO A 105 1.96 -27.88 5.48
CA PRO A 105 0.66 -28.20 6.01
C PRO A 105 0.13 -29.46 5.30
N SER A 106 -0.44 -30.39 6.06
CA SER A 106 -1.19 -31.53 5.51
C SER A 106 -2.67 -31.27 5.68
N PHE A 107 -3.44 -31.27 4.60
CA PHE A 107 -4.89 -31.12 4.65
C PHE A 107 -5.52 -32.42 4.17
N ARG A 108 -6.38 -33.03 5.01
CA ARG A 108 -7.09 -34.29 4.70
C ARG A 108 -6.16 -35.41 4.19
N GLY A 109 -5.05 -35.64 4.87
CA GLY A 109 -4.10 -36.71 4.55
C GLY A 109 -3.20 -36.46 3.33
N ARG A 110 -3.37 -35.34 2.60
CA ARG A 110 -2.48 -34.94 1.52
C ARG A 110 -1.53 -33.85 2.01
N VAL A 111 -0.23 -34.06 1.83
CA VAL A 111 0.79 -33.06 2.16
C VAL A 111 0.79 -32.00 1.05
N SER A 112 0.65 -30.72 1.40
CA SER A 112 0.78 -29.61 0.46
C SER A 112 2.17 -29.60 -0.17
N TYR A 113 2.24 -29.35 -1.48
CA TYR A 113 3.51 -29.15 -2.18
C TYR A 113 4.27 -27.93 -1.65
N TRP A 114 3.53 -26.88 -1.27
CA TRP A 114 4.06 -25.61 -0.76
C TRP A 114 4.14 -25.59 0.77
N SER A 115 5.19 -24.97 1.31
CA SER A 115 5.34 -24.71 2.75
C SER A 115 4.37 -23.62 3.23
N VAL A 116 4.17 -23.50 4.55
CA VAL A 116 3.38 -22.40 5.12
C VAL A 116 3.97 -21.03 4.71
N GLY A 117 5.29 -20.91 4.69
CA GLY A 117 5.97 -19.69 4.25
C GLY A 117 5.73 -19.37 2.78
N GLU A 118 5.74 -20.37 1.89
CA GLU A 118 5.40 -20.19 0.48
C GLU A 118 3.92 -19.80 0.29
N TRP A 119 3.00 -20.37 1.07
CA TRP A 119 1.59 -19.97 1.06
C TRP A 119 1.40 -18.53 1.53
N LEU A 120 2.06 -18.15 2.62
CA LEU A 120 1.99 -16.79 3.17
C LEU A 120 2.56 -15.78 2.16
N PHE A 121 3.64 -16.13 1.49
CA PHE A 121 4.22 -15.31 0.43
C PHE A 121 3.30 -15.18 -0.79
N LEU A 122 2.83 -16.29 -1.34
CA LEU A 122 2.04 -16.28 -2.56
C LEU A 122 0.63 -15.73 -2.34
N VAL A 123 -0.10 -16.24 -1.34
CA VAL A 123 -1.49 -15.84 -1.11
C VAL A 123 -1.56 -14.58 -0.27
N GLY A 124 -0.75 -14.46 0.77
CA GLY A 124 -0.77 -13.29 1.65
C GLY A 124 -0.18 -12.05 0.97
N PHE A 125 1.09 -12.11 0.58
CA PHE A 125 1.78 -10.96 0.01
C PHE A 125 1.41 -10.74 -1.45
N ILE A 126 1.64 -11.70 -2.35
CA ILE A 126 1.43 -11.46 -3.78
C ILE A 126 -0.05 -11.22 -4.09
N ILE A 127 -0.92 -12.20 -3.82
CA ILE A 127 -2.35 -12.09 -4.20
C ILE A 127 -3.07 -11.12 -3.27
N GLY A 128 -3.00 -11.35 -1.96
CA GLY A 128 -3.68 -10.56 -0.94
C GLY A 128 -3.24 -9.10 -0.98
N GLY A 129 -1.94 -8.84 -1.11
CA GLY A 129 -1.42 -7.49 -1.24
C GLY A 129 -1.88 -6.75 -2.49
N ASN A 130 -1.97 -7.42 -3.65
CA ASN A 130 -2.55 -6.81 -4.86
C ASN A 130 -4.05 -6.49 -4.68
N ILE A 131 -4.81 -7.39 -4.04
CA ILE A 131 -6.25 -7.17 -3.78
C ILE A 131 -6.44 -6.01 -2.80
N VAL A 132 -5.68 -5.97 -1.71
CA VAL A 132 -5.76 -4.91 -0.70
C VAL A 132 -5.36 -3.57 -1.31
N THR A 133 -4.24 -3.52 -2.04
CA THR A 133 -3.81 -2.32 -2.77
C THR A 133 -4.89 -1.84 -3.73
N PHE A 134 -5.49 -2.76 -4.50
CA PHE A 134 -6.56 -2.44 -5.43
C PHE A 134 -7.79 -1.88 -4.72
N CYS A 135 -8.36 -2.60 -3.75
CA CYS A 135 -9.55 -2.18 -3.02
C CYS A 135 -9.35 -0.86 -2.28
N TYR A 136 -8.21 -0.70 -1.61
CA TYR A 136 -7.93 0.52 -0.86
C TYR A 136 -7.71 1.72 -1.78
N ALA A 137 -6.85 1.60 -2.79
CA ALA A 137 -6.60 2.72 -3.70
C ALA A 137 -7.84 3.06 -4.54
N TYR A 138 -8.65 2.06 -4.92
CA TYR A 138 -9.87 2.27 -5.70
C TYR A 138 -10.94 3.00 -4.90
N THR A 139 -11.17 2.57 -3.65
CA THR A 139 -12.13 3.26 -2.77
C THR A 139 -11.70 4.70 -2.51
N GLN A 140 -10.42 4.96 -2.24
CA GLN A 140 -9.90 6.32 -2.05
C GLN A 140 -10.02 7.17 -3.33
N SER A 141 -9.69 6.60 -4.49
CA SER A 141 -9.80 7.29 -5.78
C SER A 141 -11.25 7.68 -6.09
N LEU A 142 -12.20 6.75 -5.91
CA LEU A 142 -13.62 7.03 -6.12
C LEU A 142 -14.19 8.07 -5.14
N ILE A 143 -13.81 7.99 -3.86
CA ILE A 143 -14.25 8.99 -2.87
C ILE A 143 -13.77 10.38 -3.30
N ARG A 144 -12.51 10.51 -3.72
CA ARG A 144 -11.94 11.77 -4.20
C ARG A 144 -12.68 12.29 -5.44
N SER A 145 -12.90 11.45 -6.45
CA SER A 145 -13.56 11.87 -7.68
C SER A 145 -15.03 12.28 -7.44
N LYS A 146 -15.74 11.56 -6.56
CA LYS A 146 -17.11 11.91 -6.16
C LYS A 146 -17.19 13.22 -5.39
N TYR A 147 -16.21 13.48 -4.53
CA TYR A 147 -16.12 14.74 -3.79
C TYR A 147 -15.91 15.92 -4.74
N ILE A 148 -14.99 15.80 -5.70
CA ILE A 148 -14.75 16.82 -6.74
C ILE A 148 -16.02 17.05 -7.57
N ALA A 149 -16.67 15.97 -8.02
CA ALA A 149 -17.90 16.07 -8.79
C ALA A 149 -19.03 16.80 -8.03
N ALA A 150 -19.17 16.56 -6.73
CA ALA A 150 -20.13 17.25 -5.88
C ALA A 150 -19.79 18.74 -5.69
N THR A 151 -18.50 19.09 -5.55
CA THR A 151 -18.07 20.49 -5.37
C THR A 151 -18.30 21.35 -6.60
N TYR A 152 -18.09 20.81 -7.80
CA TYR A 152 -18.26 21.55 -9.06
C TYR A 152 -19.54 21.23 -9.82
N ASN A 153 -20.48 20.48 -9.21
CA ASN A 153 -21.70 19.99 -9.86
C ASN A 153 -21.45 19.29 -11.21
N LEU A 154 -20.39 18.48 -11.30
CA LEU A 154 -20.05 17.72 -12.50
C LEU A 154 -20.79 16.38 -12.53
N PRO A 155 -21.24 15.91 -13.71
CA PRO A 155 -21.82 14.58 -13.85
C PRO A 155 -20.77 13.49 -13.66
N ILE A 156 -21.14 12.39 -12.99
CA ILE A 156 -20.28 11.21 -12.86
C ILE A 156 -20.50 10.31 -14.07
N ASN A 157 -19.62 10.44 -15.06
CA ASN A 157 -19.62 9.61 -16.26
C ASN A 157 -18.78 8.33 -16.06
N PHE A 158 -18.89 7.41 -17.02
CA PHE A 158 -18.10 6.18 -17.05
C PHE A 158 -16.58 6.46 -17.01
N ASP A 159 -16.14 7.56 -17.60
CA ASP A 159 -14.73 7.97 -17.65
C ASP A 159 -14.11 8.14 -16.26
N VAL A 160 -14.90 8.61 -15.27
CA VAL A 160 -14.44 8.76 -13.89
C VAL A 160 -14.10 7.39 -13.27
N TYR A 161 -14.86 6.35 -13.59
CA TYR A 161 -14.59 5.00 -13.13
C TYR A 161 -13.37 4.42 -13.84
N LEU A 162 -13.24 4.65 -15.15
CA LEU A 162 -12.09 4.21 -15.93
C LEU A 162 -10.80 4.87 -15.42
N GLN A 163 -10.88 6.14 -14.99
CA GLN A 163 -9.75 6.90 -14.42
C GLN A 163 -9.34 6.35 -13.06
N ALA A 164 -10.33 6.03 -12.22
CA ALA A 164 -10.06 5.38 -10.94
C ALA A 164 -9.39 4.02 -11.14
N VAL A 165 -9.86 3.21 -12.09
CA VAL A 165 -9.23 1.91 -12.41
C VAL A 165 -7.81 2.10 -12.94
N ALA A 166 -7.60 3.02 -13.89
CA ALA A 166 -6.27 3.32 -14.45
C ALA A 166 -5.28 3.76 -13.36
N PHE A 167 -5.69 4.67 -12.47
CA PHE A 167 -4.89 5.13 -11.35
C PHE A 167 -4.48 3.99 -10.41
N VAL A 168 -5.42 3.12 -10.04
CA VAL A 168 -5.19 1.99 -9.13
C VAL A 168 -4.27 0.93 -9.73
N LEU A 169 -4.41 0.67 -11.03
CA LEU A 169 -3.51 -0.25 -11.74
C LEU A 169 -2.05 0.23 -11.69
N GLY A 170 -1.82 1.56 -11.64
CA GLY A 170 -0.50 2.13 -11.36
C GLY A 170 0.05 1.75 -9.98
N PHE A 171 -0.78 1.76 -8.93
CA PHE A 171 -0.37 1.31 -7.59
C PHE A 171 -0.09 -0.20 -7.53
N ASN A 172 -0.92 -1.02 -8.18
CA ASN A 172 -0.65 -2.46 -8.28
C ASN A 172 0.64 -2.73 -9.07
N CYS A 173 0.91 -1.96 -10.12
CA CYS A 173 2.18 -2.02 -10.86
C CYS A 173 3.38 -1.78 -9.94
N LEU A 174 3.36 -0.67 -9.17
CA LEU A 174 4.40 -0.35 -8.18
C LEU A 174 4.53 -1.43 -7.11
N TYR A 175 3.40 -1.93 -6.58
CA TYR A 175 3.39 -3.01 -5.61
C TYR A 175 4.11 -4.26 -6.15
N ASN A 176 3.78 -4.67 -7.38
CA ASN A 176 4.42 -5.81 -8.03
C ASN A 176 5.92 -5.57 -8.28
N MET A 177 6.32 -4.34 -8.65
CA MET A 177 7.73 -3.98 -8.85
C MET A 177 8.59 -4.16 -7.59
N VAL A 178 8.03 -3.88 -6.39
CA VAL A 178 8.76 -4.09 -5.13
C VAL A 178 9.16 -5.56 -4.95
N PHE A 179 8.28 -6.50 -5.31
CA PHE A 179 8.55 -7.93 -5.19
C PHE A 179 9.37 -8.52 -6.34
N LEU A 180 9.52 -7.81 -7.47
CA LEU A 180 10.42 -8.23 -8.56
C LEU A 180 11.88 -8.32 -8.11
N LEU A 181 12.28 -7.55 -7.09
CA LEU A 181 13.65 -7.55 -6.56
C LEU A 181 14.00 -8.81 -5.75
N LEU A 182 13.00 -9.60 -5.33
CA LEU A 182 13.23 -10.79 -4.50
C LEU A 182 14.13 -11.84 -5.16
N PRO A 183 13.98 -12.18 -6.45
CA PRO A 183 14.79 -13.20 -7.11
C PRO A 183 16.07 -12.62 -7.72
N ALA A 184 16.16 -11.28 -7.84
CA ALA A 184 17.36 -10.59 -8.30
C ALA A 184 18.53 -10.71 -7.30
N THR A 185 18.23 -10.89 -6.01
CA THR A 185 19.22 -11.14 -4.96
C THR A 185 19.24 -12.61 -4.59
N ARG A 186 20.20 -13.36 -5.15
CA ARG A 186 20.40 -14.78 -4.79
C ARG A 186 20.60 -14.88 -3.26
N ASN A 187 19.79 -15.70 -2.60
CA ASN A 187 19.74 -15.88 -1.13
C ASN A 187 19.26 -14.65 -0.35
N CYS A 188 18.31 -13.88 -0.87
CA CYS A 188 17.70 -12.81 -0.08
C CYS A 188 16.99 -13.34 1.17
N MET A 189 16.97 -12.53 2.24
CA MET A 189 16.37 -12.88 3.53
C MET A 189 14.95 -13.43 3.39
N TRP A 190 14.14 -12.84 2.50
CA TRP A 190 12.76 -13.24 2.27
C TRP A 190 12.61 -14.66 1.72
N MET A 191 13.50 -15.09 0.81
CA MET A 191 13.48 -16.45 0.29
C MET A 191 13.91 -17.47 1.35
N GLU A 192 14.89 -17.13 2.18
CA GLU A 192 15.36 -17.99 3.27
C GLU A 192 14.32 -18.10 4.42
N LEU A 193 13.66 -16.99 4.74
CA LEU A 193 12.66 -16.89 5.80
C LEU A 193 11.38 -17.68 5.44
N PHE A 194 10.87 -17.50 4.23
CA PHE A 194 9.69 -18.22 3.75
C PHE A 194 9.98 -19.61 3.19
N ASN A 195 11.25 -20.01 3.18
CA ASN A 195 11.69 -21.29 2.62
C ASN A 195 11.22 -21.48 1.17
N ILE A 196 11.35 -20.40 0.38
CA ILE A 196 11.03 -20.39 -1.05
C ILE A 196 12.25 -20.92 -1.79
N SER A 197 12.06 -22.00 -2.56
CA SER A 197 13.16 -22.52 -3.40
C SER A 197 13.55 -21.51 -4.48
N TYR A 198 14.81 -21.53 -4.91
CA TYR A 198 15.26 -20.64 -5.99
C TYR A 198 14.46 -20.82 -7.29
N ALA A 199 14.11 -22.06 -7.62
CA ALA A 199 13.25 -22.38 -8.75
C ALA A 199 11.87 -21.73 -8.64
N ASN A 200 11.23 -21.79 -7.46
CA ASN A 200 9.96 -21.12 -7.21
C ASN A 200 10.12 -19.59 -7.23
N GLY A 201 11.22 -19.06 -6.70
CA GLY A 201 11.54 -17.63 -6.78
C GLY A 201 11.58 -17.10 -8.22
N ILE A 202 12.26 -17.81 -9.13
CA ILE A 202 12.28 -17.44 -10.57
C ILE A 202 10.87 -17.55 -11.18
N LYS A 203 10.09 -18.56 -10.80
CA LYS A 203 8.71 -18.70 -11.27
C LYS A 203 7.85 -17.51 -10.84
N TYR A 204 7.95 -17.10 -9.58
CA TYR A 204 7.26 -15.92 -9.05
C TYR A 204 7.77 -14.63 -9.68
N HIS A 205 9.07 -14.50 -9.96
CA HIS A 205 9.63 -13.36 -10.71
C HIS A 205 8.91 -13.18 -12.05
N ARG A 206 8.78 -14.28 -12.82
CA ARG A 206 8.14 -14.26 -14.13
C ARG A 206 6.67 -13.90 -14.03
N TRP A 207 5.96 -14.47 -13.07
CA TRP A 207 4.54 -14.15 -12.83
C TRP A 207 4.34 -12.70 -12.44
N LEU A 208 5.15 -12.18 -11.51
CA LEU A 208 5.12 -10.78 -11.11
C LEU A 208 5.50 -9.86 -12.28
N GLY A 209 6.47 -10.24 -13.11
CA GLY A 209 6.88 -9.46 -14.27
C GLY A 209 5.74 -9.30 -15.29
N VAL A 210 5.05 -10.40 -15.59
CA VAL A 210 3.84 -10.37 -16.43
C VAL A 210 2.76 -9.51 -15.79
N ALA A 211 2.50 -9.67 -14.49
CA ALA A 211 1.52 -8.86 -13.78
C ALA A 211 1.85 -7.36 -13.82
N THR A 212 3.10 -6.98 -13.56
CA THR A 212 3.60 -5.60 -13.66
C THR A 212 3.36 -5.03 -15.04
N ILE A 213 3.77 -5.73 -16.10
CA ILE A 213 3.60 -5.27 -17.49
C ILE A 213 2.12 -5.07 -17.82
N LEU A 214 1.25 -6.04 -17.48
CA LEU A 214 -0.19 -5.91 -17.71
C LEU A 214 -0.79 -4.71 -16.96
N THR A 215 -0.45 -4.55 -15.67
CA THR A 215 -0.93 -3.41 -14.88
C THR A 215 -0.41 -2.07 -15.40
N ALA A 216 0.84 -2.01 -15.89
CA ALA A 216 1.41 -0.81 -16.50
C ALA A 216 0.73 -0.48 -17.84
N PHE A 217 0.50 -1.50 -18.68
CA PHE A 217 -0.19 -1.34 -19.95
C PHE A 217 -1.61 -0.81 -19.74
N PHE A 218 -2.40 -1.42 -18.85
CA PHE A 218 -3.77 -0.96 -18.59
C PHE A 218 -3.82 0.38 -17.84
N HIS A 219 -2.82 0.69 -17.00
CA HIS A 219 -2.65 2.03 -16.43
C HIS A 219 -2.49 3.07 -17.54
N GLY A 220 -1.56 2.85 -18.48
CA GLY A 220 -1.35 3.76 -19.61
C GLY A 220 -2.54 3.82 -20.57
N ALA A 221 -3.06 2.66 -20.99
CA ALA A 221 -4.20 2.58 -21.91
C ALA A 221 -5.45 3.26 -21.33
N GLY A 222 -5.68 3.14 -20.03
CA GLY A 222 -6.79 3.80 -19.37
C GLY A 222 -6.69 5.33 -19.41
N TYR A 223 -5.48 5.91 -19.36
CA TYR A 223 -5.29 7.35 -19.54
C TYR A 223 -5.32 7.80 -21.00
N HIS A 224 -4.94 6.93 -21.95
CA HIS A 224 -4.98 7.25 -23.38
C HIS A 224 -6.38 7.19 -24.00
N TRP A 225 -7.31 6.46 -23.39
CA TRP A 225 -8.71 6.36 -23.85
C TRP A 225 -9.59 7.52 -23.38
N MET A 226 -9.05 8.42 -22.56
CA MET A 226 -9.71 9.65 -22.06
C MET A 226 -9.25 10.87 -22.85
#